data_AF-D8PXB4-F1
#
_entry.id   AF-D8PXB4-F1
#
_cell.length_a   1.000
_cell.length_b   1.000
_cell.length_c   1.000
_cell.angle_alpha   90.00
_cell.angle_beta   90.00
_cell.angle_gamma   90.00
#
_symmetry.space_group_name_H-M   'P 1'
#
loop_
_entity.id
_entity.type
_entity.pdbx_description
1 polymer ?
#
loop_
_entity_poly.entity_id
_entity_poly.type
_entity_poly.pdbx_seq_one_letter_code
_entity_poly.pdbx_strand_id
1 'polypeptide(L)'
;MFQLSLVALLGAATVRAGSVLWDGSFDQFESTADIDKWSWSNQVGPYQWYIHGPGATSDYLALGSDFANPAGKDATGVKVTIDGTSNWNGQTMERTELIPQTSENLGSGNLLYHFSVKRTDENAPATNLEHQVVFFESHFTELKYGVNGDDDLHWFVGGTSQWSTAFDPDTWYNFAYDIDFGSSTVTLWASTDGDELAKVAGPVSASTSTNSADWHLGVLRIVTQNDVEDWYFSNVYVEEAPITTSIAA
;
A
#
# COMPACT_ATOMS: atom_id res chain seq x y z
N MET A 1 2.58 22.49 58.79
CA MET A 1 2.57 21.49 57.70
C MET A 1 2.40 22.27 56.40
N PHE A 2 3.48 22.46 55.63
CA PHE A 2 3.40 23.01 54.28
C PHE A 2 3.46 21.83 53.31
N GLN A 3 2.39 21.65 52.53
CA GLN A 3 2.26 20.58 51.55
C GLN A 3 2.91 21.08 50.24
N LEU A 4 4.04 20.48 49.86
CA LEU A 4 4.68 20.71 48.56
C LEU A 4 3.91 19.88 47.52
N SER A 5 3.16 20.53 46.63
CA SER A 5 2.57 19.88 45.47
C SER A 5 3.61 19.75 44.37
N LEU A 6 4.01 18.50 44.08
CA LEU A 6 4.89 18.16 42.97
C LEU A 6 4.04 18.13 41.67
N VAL A 7 4.17 19.14 40.83
CA VAL A 7 3.62 19.12 39.47
C VAL A 7 4.52 18.24 38.62
N ALA A 8 4.07 17.03 38.28
CA ALA A 8 4.72 16.19 37.29
C ALA A 8 4.44 16.78 35.90
N LEU A 9 5.46 17.38 35.30
CA LEU A 9 5.46 17.74 33.89
C LEU A 9 5.61 16.44 33.08
N LEU A 10 4.51 15.90 32.55
CA LEU A 10 4.60 14.90 31.48
C LEU A 10 5.15 15.61 30.25
N GLY A 11 6.43 15.38 29.93
CA GLY A 11 6.98 15.76 28.64
C GLY A 11 6.35 14.90 27.56
N ALA A 12 5.47 15.48 26.74
CA ALA A 12 5.10 14.87 25.48
C ALA A 12 6.37 14.78 24.63
N ALA A 13 6.92 13.57 24.48
CA ALA A 13 7.93 13.32 23.48
C ALA A 13 7.26 13.54 22.12
N THR A 14 7.49 14.68 21.50
CA THR A 14 7.20 14.86 20.07
C THR A 14 8.13 13.92 19.31
N VAL A 15 7.67 12.72 19.01
CA VAL A 15 8.31 11.86 18.02
C VAL A 15 8.26 12.65 16.72
N ARG A 16 9.42 13.08 16.24
CA ARG A 16 9.50 13.69 14.91
C ARG A 16 9.31 12.57 13.90
N ALA A 17 8.20 12.58 13.18
CA ALA A 17 8.04 11.87 11.93
C ALA A 17 9.25 12.09 11.02
N GLY A 18 9.56 11.09 10.20
CA GLY A 18 10.53 11.22 9.12
C GLY A 18 10.08 12.16 8.01
N SER A 19 10.97 12.46 7.08
CA SER A 19 10.64 13.28 5.92
C SER A 19 9.97 12.40 4.86
N VAL A 20 8.82 12.82 4.33
CA VAL A 20 8.22 12.18 3.15
C VAL A 20 9.12 12.41 1.93
N LEU A 21 9.57 11.33 1.30
CA LEU A 21 10.39 11.36 0.07
C LEU A 21 9.49 11.34 -1.17
N TRP A 22 8.43 10.55 -1.14
CA TRP A 22 7.47 10.48 -2.23
C TRP A 22 6.05 10.43 -1.67
N ASP A 23 5.19 11.28 -2.21
CA ASP A 23 3.81 11.42 -1.81
C ASP A 23 2.88 10.85 -2.89
N GLY A 24 2.25 9.73 -2.59
CA GLY A 24 1.28 9.04 -3.43
C GLY A 24 -0.16 9.45 -3.16
N SER A 25 -0.41 10.54 -2.43
CA SER A 25 -1.78 10.99 -2.18
C SER A 25 -2.55 11.23 -3.48
N PHE A 26 -3.76 10.67 -3.56
CA PHE A 26 -4.65 10.86 -4.71
C PHE A 26 -5.35 12.23 -4.70
N ASP A 27 -5.20 13.02 -3.64
CA ASP A 27 -5.67 14.41 -3.57
C ASP A 27 -5.01 15.33 -4.60
N GLN A 28 -3.93 14.87 -5.21
CA GLN A 28 -3.23 15.54 -6.31
C GLN A 28 -3.97 15.46 -7.65
N PHE A 29 -5.00 14.62 -7.75
CA PHE A 29 -5.80 14.43 -8.96
C PHE A 29 -7.19 15.05 -8.80
N GLU A 30 -7.66 15.76 -9.82
CA GLU A 30 -9.05 16.24 -9.89
C GLU A 30 -9.99 15.12 -10.33
N SER A 31 -9.50 14.17 -11.14
CA SER A 31 -10.26 13.01 -11.62
C SER A 31 -9.36 11.86 -12.04
N THR A 32 -9.95 10.67 -12.23
CA THR A 32 -9.26 9.49 -12.78
C THR A 32 -8.59 9.76 -14.13
N ALA A 33 -9.12 10.67 -14.95
CA ALA A 33 -8.55 11.04 -16.24
C ALA A 33 -7.20 11.77 -16.11
N ASP A 34 -6.85 12.30 -14.93
CA ASP A 34 -5.54 12.91 -14.72
C ASP A 34 -4.41 11.89 -14.68
N ILE A 35 -4.73 10.63 -14.35
CA ILE A 35 -3.78 9.51 -14.37
C ILE A 35 -3.30 9.24 -15.81
N ASP A 36 -4.17 9.45 -16.81
CA ASP A 36 -3.84 9.29 -18.24
C ASP A 36 -2.86 10.36 -18.77
N LYS A 37 -2.54 11.40 -17.99
CA LYS A 37 -1.54 12.41 -18.37
C LYS A 37 -0.12 11.85 -18.36
N TRP A 38 0.12 10.79 -17.57
CA TRP A 38 1.40 10.09 -17.56
C TRP A 38 1.58 9.27 -18.85
N SER A 39 2.80 9.25 -19.37
CA SER A 39 3.20 8.32 -20.44
C SER A 39 4.72 8.17 -20.45
N TRP A 40 5.25 7.17 -21.15
CA TRP A 40 6.70 7.00 -21.34
C TRP A 40 7.40 8.23 -21.94
N SER A 41 6.71 9.04 -22.73
CA SER A 41 7.26 10.29 -23.30
C SER A 41 6.95 11.53 -22.47
N ASN A 42 6.09 11.42 -21.45
CA ASN A 42 5.68 12.51 -20.57
C ASN A 42 5.40 11.96 -19.16
N GLN A 43 6.48 11.66 -18.43
CA GLN A 43 6.45 11.05 -17.11
C GLN A 43 6.10 12.07 -16.00
N VAL A 44 4.86 12.54 -16.00
CA VAL A 44 4.32 13.54 -15.06
C VAL A 44 3.44 12.91 -13.97
N GLY A 45 3.22 13.64 -12.88
CA GLY A 45 2.40 13.17 -11.77
C GLY A 45 3.12 12.18 -10.85
N PRO A 46 2.44 11.72 -9.78
CA PRO A 46 3.06 10.87 -8.76
C PRO A 46 3.09 9.38 -9.13
N TYR A 47 2.35 8.95 -10.16
CA TYR A 47 2.22 7.54 -10.55
C TYR A 47 2.53 7.30 -12.03
N GLN A 48 3.21 6.18 -12.28
CA GLN A 48 3.28 5.53 -13.58
C GLN A 48 2.04 4.65 -13.76
N TRP A 49 1.44 4.73 -14.94
CA TRP A 49 0.22 4.00 -15.28
C TRP A 49 0.37 3.32 -16.63
N TYR A 50 0.72 2.03 -16.60
CA TYR A 50 0.88 1.22 -17.81
C TYR A 50 0.59 -0.27 -17.63
N ILE A 51 0.41 -0.74 -16.39
CA ILE A 51 0.12 -2.14 -16.08
C ILE A 51 -1.39 -2.28 -15.86
N HIS A 52 -2.10 -2.40 -16.97
CA HIS A 52 -3.55 -2.51 -17.00
C HIS A 52 -4.03 -3.23 -18.27
N GLY A 53 -5.33 -3.55 -18.29
CA GLY A 53 -6.01 -4.11 -19.45
C GLY A 53 -6.22 -3.11 -20.60
N PRO A 54 -6.83 -3.51 -21.72
CA PRO A 54 -6.98 -2.67 -22.90
C PRO A 54 -8.11 -1.61 -22.80
N GLY A 55 -8.91 -1.65 -21.73
CA GLY A 55 -10.03 -0.76 -21.46
C GLY A 55 -9.60 0.66 -21.09
N ALA A 56 -10.59 1.50 -20.81
CA ALA A 56 -10.34 2.85 -20.32
C ALA A 56 -9.86 2.81 -18.86
N THR A 57 -9.11 3.82 -18.42
CA THR A 57 -8.64 3.91 -17.03
C THR A 57 -9.80 3.85 -16.02
N SER A 58 -10.97 4.38 -16.37
CA SER A 58 -12.18 4.29 -15.54
C SER A 58 -12.74 2.87 -15.35
N ASP A 59 -12.32 1.91 -16.17
CA ASP A 59 -12.71 0.50 -16.03
C ASP A 59 -11.90 -0.16 -14.89
N TYR A 60 -10.73 0.39 -14.57
CA TYR A 60 -9.75 -0.19 -13.64
C TYR A 60 -9.53 0.65 -12.39
N LEU A 61 -9.70 1.98 -12.47
CA LEU A 61 -9.46 2.92 -11.38
C LEU A 61 -10.63 3.89 -11.22
N ALA A 62 -11.09 4.06 -9.99
CA ALA A 62 -12.01 5.12 -9.60
C ALA A 62 -11.46 5.90 -8.41
N LEU A 63 -11.54 7.23 -8.43
CA LEU A 63 -11.15 8.09 -7.32
C LEU A 63 -12.39 8.57 -6.57
N GLY A 64 -12.30 8.68 -5.25
CA GLY A 64 -13.42 9.17 -4.44
C GLY A 64 -13.10 9.25 -2.95
N SER A 65 -13.84 10.09 -2.23
CA SER A 65 -13.72 10.22 -0.78
C SER A 65 -14.14 8.96 -0.03
N ASP A 66 -15.13 8.24 -0.56
CA ASP A 66 -15.63 7.00 0.03
C ASP A 66 -14.64 5.83 -0.15
N PHE A 67 -13.57 6.05 -0.91
CA PHE A 67 -12.48 5.10 -1.14
C PHE A 67 -11.25 5.40 -0.28
N ALA A 68 -11.30 6.38 0.62
CA ALA A 68 -10.22 6.69 1.56
C ALA A 68 -10.51 6.15 2.97
N ASN A 69 -9.44 5.88 3.73
CA ASN A 69 -9.57 5.69 5.17
C ASN A 69 -10.06 7.00 5.79
N PRO A 70 -11.24 7.06 6.42
CA PRO A 70 -11.78 8.30 6.98
C PRO A 70 -10.99 8.84 8.18
N ALA A 71 -10.13 8.01 8.78
CA ALA A 71 -9.16 8.45 9.80
C ALA A 71 -7.79 8.83 9.21
N GLY A 72 -7.62 8.63 7.91
CA GLY A 72 -6.44 9.00 7.12
C GLY A 72 -6.31 10.49 6.90
N LYS A 73 -5.15 10.89 6.36
CA LYS A 73 -4.89 12.28 5.94
C LYS A 73 -5.49 12.61 4.57
N ASP A 74 -5.59 11.60 3.70
CA ASP A 74 -6.04 11.76 2.32
C ASP A 74 -7.56 11.97 2.27
N ALA A 75 -8.00 12.99 1.54
CA ALA A 75 -9.43 13.22 1.28
C ALA A 75 -9.97 12.29 0.17
N THR A 76 -9.10 11.76 -0.66
CA THR A 76 -9.40 10.95 -1.84
C THR A 76 -8.61 9.64 -1.78
N GLY A 77 -9.31 8.52 -1.92
CA GLY A 77 -8.68 7.23 -2.14
C GLY A 77 -8.93 6.73 -3.56
N VAL A 78 -8.39 5.55 -3.85
CA VAL A 78 -8.58 4.87 -5.13
C VAL A 78 -9.26 3.53 -4.91
N LYS A 79 -10.26 3.24 -5.74
CA LYS A 79 -10.75 1.90 -5.98
C LYS A 79 -10.00 1.32 -7.17
N VAL A 80 -9.34 0.20 -6.97
CA VAL A 80 -8.62 -0.62 -7.95
C VAL A 80 -9.48 -1.81 -8.29
N THR A 81 -9.76 -1.98 -9.58
CA THR A 81 -10.64 -3.04 -10.09
C THR A 81 -9.87 -3.99 -11.00
N ILE A 82 -10.12 -5.29 -10.83
CA ILE A 82 -9.84 -6.32 -11.84
C ILE A 82 -11.15 -6.97 -12.27
N ASP A 83 -11.31 -7.26 -13.57
CA ASP A 83 -12.64 -7.48 -14.18
C ASP A 83 -12.69 -8.56 -15.28
N GLY A 84 -11.67 -9.40 -15.40
CA GLY A 84 -11.53 -10.34 -16.53
C GLY A 84 -10.95 -9.73 -17.81
N THR A 85 -10.85 -8.40 -17.92
CA THR A 85 -10.16 -7.70 -19.01
C THR A 85 -8.82 -7.12 -18.59
N SER A 86 -8.52 -7.15 -17.29
CA SER A 86 -7.33 -6.59 -16.65
C SER A 86 -6.03 -7.36 -16.96
N ASN A 87 -5.84 -7.82 -18.19
CA ASN A 87 -4.66 -8.55 -18.62
C ASN A 87 -3.67 -7.62 -19.34
N TRP A 88 -2.54 -7.37 -18.71
CA TRP A 88 -1.47 -6.56 -19.30
C TRP A 88 -0.58 -7.39 -20.22
N ASN A 89 -0.22 -6.84 -21.38
CA ASN A 89 0.83 -7.36 -22.27
C ASN A 89 0.68 -8.85 -22.66
N GLY A 90 -0.56 -9.31 -22.85
CA GLY A 90 -0.86 -10.70 -23.23
C GLY A 90 -0.61 -11.75 -22.14
N GLN A 91 -0.42 -11.32 -20.89
CA GLN A 91 -0.33 -12.21 -19.74
C GLN A 91 -1.70 -12.84 -19.43
N THR A 92 -1.67 -13.96 -18.71
CA THR A 92 -2.88 -14.67 -18.23
C THR A 92 -3.21 -14.37 -16.78
N MET A 93 -2.45 -13.48 -16.15
CA MET A 93 -2.75 -12.91 -14.83
C MET A 93 -3.55 -11.63 -15.01
N GLU A 94 -4.44 -11.34 -14.08
CA GLU A 94 -5.08 -10.03 -13.98
C GLU A 94 -4.25 -9.08 -13.14
N ARG A 95 -4.10 -7.84 -13.61
CA ARG A 95 -3.20 -6.84 -13.09
C ARG A 95 -3.78 -5.45 -13.30
N THR A 96 -3.94 -4.74 -12.20
CA THR A 96 -4.20 -3.30 -12.17
C THR A 96 -3.26 -2.69 -11.15
N GLU A 97 -2.19 -2.06 -11.64
CA GLU A 97 -1.06 -1.64 -10.81
C GLU A 97 -0.55 -0.25 -11.20
N LEU A 98 -0.32 0.58 -10.18
CA LEU A 98 0.37 1.86 -10.25
C LEU A 98 1.78 1.71 -9.66
N ILE A 99 2.74 2.45 -10.19
CA ILE A 99 4.12 2.46 -9.68
C ILE A 99 4.52 3.91 -9.35
N PRO A 100 5.29 4.19 -8.28
CA PRO A 100 5.80 5.54 -8.03
C PRO A 100 6.50 6.16 -9.26
N GLN A 101 6.09 7.37 -9.61
CA GLN A 101 6.81 8.25 -10.55
C GLN A 101 7.59 9.27 -9.72
N THR A 102 8.90 9.06 -9.61
CA THR A 102 9.78 9.93 -8.81
C THR A 102 11.20 9.97 -9.36
N SER A 103 11.97 10.98 -8.94
CA SER A 103 13.42 11.03 -9.07
C SER A 103 14.16 10.73 -7.77
N GLU A 104 13.44 10.59 -6.65
CA GLU A 104 14.02 10.23 -5.36
C GLU A 104 14.52 8.78 -5.36
N ASN A 105 15.54 8.52 -4.56
CA ASN A 105 16.05 7.16 -4.37
C ASN A 105 15.23 6.46 -3.27
N LEU A 106 14.31 5.60 -3.67
CA LEU A 106 13.48 4.81 -2.77
C LEU A 106 14.15 3.48 -2.36
N GLY A 107 15.41 3.25 -2.74
CA GLY A 107 16.14 1.98 -2.52
C GLY A 107 17.38 2.08 -1.64
N SER A 108 17.47 3.09 -0.77
CA SER A 108 18.65 3.30 0.07
C SER A 108 18.31 3.82 1.46
N GLY A 109 19.11 3.45 2.46
CA GLY A 109 18.86 3.82 3.86
C GLY A 109 17.78 2.98 4.51
N ASN A 110 17.09 3.55 5.52
CA ASN A 110 15.93 2.94 6.15
C ASN A 110 14.69 3.74 5.78
N LEU A 111 13.81 3.15 4.98
CA LEU A 111 12.63 3.81 4.44
C LEU A 111 11.37 3.05 4.82
N LEU A 112 10.28 3.79 4.95
CA LEU A 112 8.98 3.28 5.30
C LEU A 112 8.00 3.49 4.16
N TYR A 113 7.44 2.38 3.69
CA TYR A 113 6.48 2.34 2.59
C TYR A 113 5.07 2.18 3.14
N HIS A 114 4.35 3.30 3.25
CA HIS A 114 3.03 3.38 3.85
C HIS A 114 1.94 3.16 2.81
N PHE A 115 0.88 2.47 3.24
CA PHE A 115 -0.38 2.34 2.52
C PHE A 115 -1.47 1.84 3.46
N SER A 116 -2.72 2.18 3.16
CA SER A 116 -3.92 1.58 3.75
C SER A 116 -4.65 0.78 2.67
N VAL A 117 -5.21 -0.37 3.04
CA VAL A 117 -5.99 -1.23 2.13
C VAL A 117 -7.28 -1.70 2.80
N LYS A 118 -8.35 -1.79 2.01
CA LYS A 118 -9.66 -2.31 2.43
C LYS A 118 -10.28 -3.12 1.30
N ARG A 119 -11.19 -4.04 1.64
CA ARG A 119 -12.17 -4.63 0.72
C ARG A 119 -13.60 -4.40 1.21
N THR A 120 -14.58 -4.62 0.33
CA THR A 120 -16.01 -4.64 0.67
C THR A 120 -16.57 -6.05 0.51
N ASP A 121 -17.85 -6.24 0.86
CA ASP A 121 -18.60 -7.45 0.48
C ASP A 121 -19.06 -7.41 -1.00
N GLU A 122 -19.27 -6.21 -1.56
CA GLU A 122 -19.47 -6.03 -2.99
C GLU A 122 -18.14 -6.23 -3.73
N ASN A 123 -18.16 -7.02 -4.81
CA ASN A 123 -16.97 -7.38 -5.61
C ASN A 123 -15.78 -7.81 -4.72
N ALA A 124 -16.06 -8.62 -3.68
CA ALA A 124 -15.04 -9.07 -2.76
C ALA A 124 -13.98 -9.94 -3.49
N PRO A 125 -12.69 -9.80 -3.14
CA PRO A 125 -11.65 -10.64 -3.71
C PRO A 125 -11.88 -12.13 -3.47
N ALA A 126 -11.58 -12.96 -4.46
CA ALA A 126 -11.86 -14.39 -4.39
C ALA A 126 -10.91 -15.12 -3.43
N THR A 127 -11.43 -15.67 -2.34
CA THR A 127 -10.61 -16.35 -1.32
C THR A 127 -9.94 -17.64 -1.81
N ASN A 128 -10.40 -18.20 -2.92
CA ASN A 128 -9.85 -19.43 -3.52
C ASN A 128 -8.81 -19.17 -4.63
N LEU A 129 -8.44 -17.91 -4.88
CA LEU A 129 -7.46 -17.51 -5.88
C LEU A 129 -6.32 -16.73 -5.21
N GLU A 130 -5.08 -16.99 -5.60
CA GLU A 130 -3.94 -16.24 -5.07
C GLU A 130 -3.88 -14.83 -5.67
N HIS A 131 -3.75 -13.86 -4.77
CA HIS A 131 -3.49 -12.46 -5.06
C HIS A 131 -2.13 -12.07 -4.49
N GLN A 132 -1.41 -11.24 -5.24
CA GLN A 132 -0.22 -10.52 -4.81
C GLN A 132 -0.58 -9.03 -4.79
N VAL A 133 -0.37 -8.40 -3.63
CA VAL A 133 -0.93 -7.09 -3.32
C VAL A 133 0.16 -6.22 -2.70
N VAL A 134 0.29 -4.98 -3.19
CA VAL A 134 1.33 -4.02 -2.76
C VAL A 134 2.72 -4.67 -2.65
N PHE A 135 3.26 -5.07 -3.80
CA PHE A 135 4.47 -5.91 -3.90
C PHE A 135 5.62 -5.19 -4.61
N PHE A 136 6.85 -5.59 -4.32
CA PHE A 136 7.99 -5.25 -5.19
C PHE A 136 8.11 -6.28 -6.32
N GLU A 137 8.61 -5.89 -7.50
CA GLU A 137 8.79 -6.79 -8.66
C GLU A 137 9.60 -8.06 -8.33
N SER A 138 10.54 -7.99 -7.38
CA SER A 138 11.31 -9.16 -6.92
C SER A 138 10.61 -10.01 -5.87
N HIS A 139 9.44 -9.57 -5.39
CA HIS A 139 8.65 -10.20 -4.32
C HIS A 139 9.45 -10.40 -3.01
N PHE A 140 10.45 -9.55 -2.72
CA PHE A 140 11.21 -9.66 -1.48
C PHE A 140 10.31 -9.37 -0.25
N THR A 141 9.28 -8.54 -0.43
CA THR A 141 8.16 -8.38 0.50
C THR A 141 6.88 -7.98 -0.26
N GLU A 142 5.73 -8.44 0.24
CA GLU A 142 4.42 -8.22 -0.37
C GLU A 142 3.30 -8.61 0.60
N LEU A 143 2.07 -8.18 0.32
CA LEU A 143 0.87 -8.81 0.86
C LEU A 143 0.35 -9.89 -0.09
N LYS A 144 -0.31 -10.90 0.45
CA LYS A 144 -1.04 -11.90 -0.33
C LYS A 144 -2.41 -12.20 0.28
N TYR A 145 -3.33 -12.63 -0.58
CA TYR A 145 -4.68 -13.04 -0.22
C TYR A 145 -5.11 -14.28 -1.00
N GLY A 146 -5.97 -15.13 -0.42
CA GLY A 146 -6.48 -16.33 -1.08
C GLY A 146 -5.44 -17.43 -1.30
N VAL A 147 -4.32 -17.35 -0.57
CA VAL A 147 -3.21 -18.31 -0.69
C VAL A 147 -3.66 -19.67 -0.18
N ASN A 148 -3.68 -20.69 -1.04
CA ASN A 148 -4.19 -22.03 -0.72
C ASN A 148 -5.66 -22.06 -0.23
N GLY A 149 -6.47 -21.08 -0.60
CA GLY A 149 -7.86 -20.99 -0.13
C GLY A 149 -8.03 -20.35 1.26
N ASP A 150 -6.96 -19.76 1.80
CA ASP A 150 -6.97 -19.00 3.05
C ASP A 150 -7.57 -17.60 2.83
N ASP A 151 -8.48 -17.18 3.70
CA ASP A 151 -9.17 -15.89 3.66
C ASP A 151 -8.58 -14.84 4.61
N ASP A 152 -7.39 -15.11 5.15
CA ASP A 152 -6.55 -14.11 5.79
C ASP A 152 -5.79 -13.23 4.77
N LEU A 153 -5.54 -11.98 5.15
CA LEU A 153 -4.55 -11.11 4.52
C LEU A 153 -3.18 -11.40 5.14
N HIS A 154 -2.26 -11.89 4.32
CA HIS A 154 -0.93 -12.29 4.77
C HIS A 154 0.12 -11.27 4.35
N TRP A 155 1.12 -11.06 5.21
CA TRP A 155 2.38 -10.42 4.84
C TRP A 155 3.48 -11.46 4.63
N PHE A 156 4.17 -11.33 3.50
CA PHE A 156 5.22 -12.23 3.04
C PHE A 156 6.58 -11.51 3.00
N VAL A 157 7.63 -12.27 3.33
CA VAL A 157 9.03 -11.89 3.11
C VAL A 157 9.75 -13.08 2.49
N GLY A 158 10.40 -12.86 1.34
CA GLY A 158 11.13 -13.91 0.62
C GLY A 158 10.28 -15.14 0.29
N GLY A 159 9.01 -14.93 -0.06
CA GLY A 159 8.07 -16.00 -0.39
C GLY A 159 7.53 -16.81 0.79
N THR A 160 7.80 -16.40 2.04
CA THR A 160 7.26 -17.05 3.25
C THR A 160 6.39 -16.07 4.04
N SER A 161 5.17 -16.49 4.41
CA SER A 161 4.30 -15.71 5.30
C SER A 161 4.95 -15.53 6.67
N GLN A 162 5.02 -14.28 7.14
CA GLN A 162 5.60 -13.92 8.44
C GLN A 162 4.53 -13.42 9.42
N TRP A 163 3.38 -13.00 8.90
CA TRP A 163 2.25 -12.46 9.66
C TRP A 163 0.97 -12.60 8.82
N SER A 164 -0.18 -12.73 9.48
CA SER A 164 -1.50 -12.69 8.85
C SER A 164 -2.53 -12.09 9.80
N THR A 165 -3.66 -11.69 9.23
CA THR A 165 -4.88 -11.29 9.94
C THR A 165 -6.10 -11.64 9.11
N ALA A 166 -7.24 -11.85 9.74
CA ALA A 166 -8.51 -11.90 9.02
C ALA A 166 -8.68 -10.63 8.18
N PHE A 167 -9.11 -10.75 6.93
CA PHE A 167 -9.34 -9.60 6.06
C PHE A 167 -10.83 -9.23 6.09
N ASP A 168 -11.29 -8.65 7.19
CA ASP A 168 -12.71 -8.29 7.37
C ASP A 168 -13.16 -7.21 6.37
N PRO A 169 -14.40 -7.30 5.83
CA PRO A 169 -14.95 -6.27 4.96
C PRO A 169 -15.13 -4.96 5.72
N ASP A 170 -14.96 -3.85 5.01
CA ASP A 170 -15.15 -2.48 5.51
C ASP A 170 -14.18 -2.00 6.60
N THR A 171 -13.28 -2.88 7.08
CA THR A 171 -12.16 -2.51 7.96
C THR A 171 -10.99 -2.01 7.12
N TRP A 172 -10.46 -0.84 7.47
CA TRP A 172 -9.22 -0.34 6.87
C TRP A 172 -8.01 -0.98 7.56
N TYR A 173 -7.11 -1.58 6.79
CA TYR A 173 -5.85 -2.13 7.29
C TYR A 173 -4.72 -1.19 6.87
N ASN A 174 -4.05 -0.60 7.85
CA ASN A 174 -2.93 0.30 7.64
C ASN A 174 -1.63 -0.47 7.76
N PHE A 175 -0.69 -0.21 6.87
CA PHE A 175 0.60 -0.87 6.85
C PHE A 175 1.73 0.12 6.62
N ALA A 176 2.91 -0.23 7.16
CA ALA A 176 4.17 0.28 6.65
C ALA A 176 5.19 -0.85 6.57
N TYR A 177 5.80 -1.02 5.39
CA TYR A 177 7.02 -1.83 5.27
C TYR A 177 8.20 -0.96 5.70
N ASP A 178 8.82 -1.30 6.81
CA ASP A 178 10.02 -0.65 7.34
C ASP A 178 11.24 -1.43 6.83
N ILE A 179 11.86 -0.88 5.79
CA ILE A 179 12.87 -1.53 4.95
C ILE A 179 14.23 -0.86 5.19
N ASP A 180 15.15 -1.62 5.78
CA ASP A 180 16.55 -1.21 5.87
C ASP A 180 17.32 -1.84 4.71
N PHE A 181 17.57 -1.05 3.66
CA PHE A 181 18.31 -1.47 2.48
C PHE A 181 19.79 -1.73 2.78
N GLY A 182 20.34 -1.11 3.84
CA GLY A 182 21.74 -1.28 4.25
C GLY A 182 21.98 -2.58 5.01
N SER A 183 21.04 -3.00 5.86
CA SER A 183 21.09 -4.28 6.58
C SER A 183 20.34 -5.42 5.89
N SER A 184 19.63 -5.12 4.81
CA SER A 184 18.82 -6.06 4.02
C SER A 184 17.74 -6.75 4.86
N THR A 185 16.94 -5.94 5.56
CA THR A 185 15.85 -6.44 6.40
C THR A 185 14.54 -5.70 6.17
N VAL A 186 13.42 -6.37 6.48
CA VAL A 186 12.07 -5.79 6.43
C VAL A 186 11.35 -6.07 7.75
N THR A 187 10.72 -5.04 8.31
CA THR A 187 9.81 -5.07 9.46
C THR A 187 8.41 -4.69 8.98
N LEU A 188 7.36 -5.29 9.57
CA LEU A 188 5.98 -4.88 9.32
C LEU A 188 5.45 -4.07 10.50
N TRP A 189 4.93 -2.89 10.17
CA TRP A 189 4.03 -2.12 11.03
C TRP A 189 2.61 -2.26 10.50
N ALA A 190 1.64 -2.44 11.41
CA ALA A 190 0.24 -2.55 11.05
C ALA A 190 -0.69 -1.98 12.12
N SER A 191 -1.87 -1.54 11.69
CA SER A 191 -3.02 -1.20 12.54
C SER A 191 -4.31 -1.29 11.73
N THR A 192 -5.44 -1.03 12.39
CA THR A 192 -6.75 -0.95 11.72
C THR A 192 -7.41 0.40 11.94
N ASP A 193 -8.20 0.83 10.96
CA ASP A 193 -8.97 2.07 10.96
C ASP A 193 -8.12 3.29 11.35
N GLY A 194 -8.42 3.93 12.47
CA GLY A 194 -7.70 5.11 12.97
C GLY A 194 -6.63 4.82 14.03
N ASP A 195 -6.38 3.56 14.35
CA ASP A 195 -5.38 3.20 15.36
C ASP A 195 -3.96 3.47 14.85
N GLU A 196 -3.07 3.87 15.76
CA GLU A 196 -1.66 4.08 15.42
C GLU A 196 -0.98 2.78 15.01
N LEU A 197 -0.10 2.85 14.01
CA LEU A 197 0.72 1.73 13.57
C LEU A 197 1.55 1.18 14.72
N ALA A 198 1.48 -0.14 14.92
CA ALA A 198 2.34 -0.87 15.83
C ALA A 198 3.22 -1.84 15.04
N LYS A 199 4.45 -2.06 15.51
CA LYS A 199 5.32 -3.09 14.95
C LYS A 199 4.73 -4.47 15.27
N VAL A 200 4.32 -5.21 14.25
CA VAL A 200 3.67 -6.53 14.40
C VAL A 200 4.56 -7.71 14.03
N ALA A 201 5.59 -7.50 13.19
CA ALA A 201 6.52 -8.56 12.80
C ALA A 201 7.90 -8.02 12.37
N GLY A 202 8.92 -8.89 12.33
CA GLY A 202 10.28 -8.58 11.89
C GLY A 202 11.19 -7.92 12.94
N PRO A 203 12.44 -7.57 12.58
CA PRO A 203 12.98 -7.59 11.23
C PRO A 203 13.24 -9.00 10.70
N VAL A 204 12.98 -9.22 9.41
CA VAL A 204 13.26 -10.46 8.68
C VAL A 204 14.28 -10.15 7.58
N SER A 205 15.30 -10.98 7.40
CA SER A 205 16.27 -10.82 6.31
C SER A 205 15.61 -11.05 4.95
N ALA A 206 15.90 -10.17 3.99
CA ALA A 206 15.38 -10.23 2.63
C ALA A 206 16.41 -9.69 1.63
N SER A 207 16.29 -10.04 0.35
CA SER A 207 17.12 -9.44 -0.71
C SER A 207 16.53 -8.09 -1.14
N THR A 208 16.56 -7.10 -0.24
CA THR A 208 15.97 -5.76 -0.43
C THR A 208 16.68 -5.02 -1.57
N SER A 209 16.05 -4.99 -2.75
CA SER A 209 16.54 -4.28 -3.92
C SER A 209 15.37 -3.72 -4.68
N THR A 210 15.46 -2.45 -5.04
CA THR A 210 14.48 -1.72 -5.84
C THR A 210 15.21 -0.75 -6.76
N ASN A 211 14.69 -0.54 -7.97
CA ASN A 211 15.13 0.51 -8.87
C ASN A 211 14.36 1.84 -8.66
N SER A 212 13.58 1.96 -7.58
CA SER A 212 12.66 3.07 -7.27
C SER A 212 11.46 3.20 -8.23
N ALA A 213 11.25 2.22 -9.10
CA ALA A 213 10.19 2.15 -10.10
C ALA A 213 9.68 0.70 -10.28
N ASP A 214 9.65 -0.07 -9.19
CA ASP A 214 9.28 -1.49 -9.16
C ASP A 214 8.51 -1.87 -7.88
N TRP A 215 7.90 -0.88 -7.22
CA TRP A 215 6.92 -1.09 -6.15
C TRP A 215 5.52 -0.87 -6.71
N HIS A 216 4.72 -1.92 -6.69
CA HIS A 216 3.42 -2.01 -7.36
C HIS A 216 2.33 -1.74 -6.34
N LEU A 217 1.75 -0.54 -6.35
CA LEU A 217 0.50 -0.25 -5.66
C LEU A 217 -0.64 -0.80 -6.51
N GLY A 218 -1.23 -1.90 -6.08
CA GLY A 218 -2.34 -2.52 -6.77
C GLY A 218 -2.38 -4.02 -6.50
N VAL A 219 -2.96 -4.75 -7.45
CA VAL A 219 -3.25 -6.17 -7.30
C VAL A 219 -2.88 -6.92 -8.56
N LEU A 220 -2.25 -8.08 -8.35
CA LEU A 220 -2.07 -9.13 -9.33
C LEU A 220 -2.84 -10.38 -8.85
N ARG A 221 -3.74 -10.91 -9.67
CA ARG A 221 -4.40 -12.20 -9.45
C ARG A 221 -3.89 -13.23 -10.44
N ILE A 222 -3.43 -14.38 -9.94
CA ILE A 222 -2.72 -15.39 -10.75
C ILE A 222 -3.59 -15.94 -11.90
N VAL A 223 -4.89 -16.06 -11.67
CA VAL A 223 -5.84 -16.66 -12.59
C VAL A 223 -6.85 -15.62 -13.05
N THR A 224 -6.98 -15.43 -14.36
CA THR A 224 -8.07 -14.64 -14.94
C THR A 224 -9.42 -15.33 -14.78
N GLN A 225 -10.42 -14.57 -14.33
CA GLN A 225 -11.82 -14.98 -14.26
C GLN A 225 -12.71 -13.84 -14.76
N ASN A 226 -13.87 -14.17 -15.31
CA ASN A 226 -14.83 -13.15 -15.78
C ASN A 226 -15.76 -12.72 -14.63
N ASP A 227 -15.14 -12.27 -13.54
CA ASP A 227 -15.74 -11.65 -12.36
C ASP A 227 -15.06 -10.30 -12.10
N VAL A 228 -15.64 -9.53 -11.18
CA VAL A 228 -15.12 -8.22 -10.80
C VAL A 228 -14.68 -8.29 -9.35
N GLU A 229 -13.47 -7.80 -9.07
CA GLU A 229 -12.96 -7.59 -7.72
C GLU A 229 -12.57 -6.13 -7.52
N ASP A 230 -12.94 -5.57 -6.38
CA ASP A 230 -12.64 -4.20 -5.99
C ASP A 230 -11.77 -4.17 -4.72
N TRP A 231 -10.67 -3.42 -4.81
CA TRP A 231 -9.73 -3.16 -3.72
C TRP A 231 -9.63 -1.66 -3.50
N TYR A 232 -9.57 -1.21 -2.25
CA TYR A 232 -9.55 0.21 -1.92
C TYR A 232 -8.23 0.57 -1.27
N PHE A 233 -7.60 1.65 -1.73
CA PHE A 233 -6.30 2.12 -1.22
C PHE A 233 -6.31 3.62 -0.90
N SER A 234 -5.59 4.00 0.15
CA SER A 234 -5.32 5.39 0.54
C SER A 234 -4.07 5.49 1.42
N ASN A 235 -3.69 6.68 1.86
CA ASN A 235 -2.51 6.96 2.70
C ASN A 235 -1.22 6.37 2.14
N VAL A 236 -1.02 6.49 0.83
CA VAL A 236 0.12 5.87 0.14
C VAL A 236 1.27 6.86 0.05
N TYR A 237 2.41 6.56 0.68
CA TYR A 237 3.60 7.42 0.61
C TYR A 237 4.85 6.66 1.06
N VAL A 238 6.03 7.24 0.81
CA VAL A 238 7.31 6.75 1.31
C VAL A 238 7.98 7.83 2.14
N GLU A 239 8.41 7.50 3.35
CA GLU A 239 9.15 8.39 4.23
C GLU A 239 10.47 7.79 4.70
N GLU A 240 11.38 8.65 5.14
CA GLU A 240 12.57 8.22 5.88
C GLU A 240 12.20 7.79 7.30
N ALA A 241 13.04 6.98 7.94
CA ALA A 241 12.92 6.76 9.38
C ALA A 241 13.21 8.05 10.19
N PRO A 242 12.60 8.22 11.39
CA PRO A 242 11.72 7.28 12.08
C PRO A 242 10.25 7.33 11.59
N ILE A 243 9.51 6.25 11.87
CA ILE A 243 8.11 6.09 11.45
C ILE A 243 7.17 7.18 11.98
N THR A 244 6.24 7.60 11.13
CA THR A 244 4.97 8.25 11.44
C THR A 244 3.93 7.18 11.76
N THR A 245 3.64 6.96 13.04
CA THR A 245 2.68 5.93 13.46
C THR A 245 1.23 6.39 13.35
N SER A 246 0.98 7.69 13.35
CA SER A 246 -0.37 8.24 13.22
C SER A 246 -0.86 8.10 11.78
N ILE A 247 -2.11 7.64 11.62
CA ILE A 247 -2.75 7.50 10.31
C ILE A 247 -3.23 8.86 9.75
N ALA A 248 -3.36 9.87 10.62
CA ALA A 248 -3.90 11.19 10.27
C ALA A 248 -2.83 12.26 9.96
N ALA A 249 -1.54 11.90 9.95
CA ALA A 249 -0.41 12.83 9.96
C ALA A 249 0.21 13.12 8.58
#